data_AF-A0AAQ4D4D8-F1
#
_entry.id   AF-A0AAQ4D4D8-F1
#
_cell.length_a   1.000
_cell.length_b   1.000
_cell.length_c   1.000
_cell.angle_alpha   90.00
_cell.angle_beta   90.00
_cell.angle_gamma   90.00
#
_symmetry.space_group_name_H-M   'P 1'
#
loop_
_entity.id
_entity.type
_entity.pdbx_description
1 polymer ?
#
loop_
_entity_poly.entity_id
_entity_poly.type
_entity_poly.pdbx_seq_one_letter_code
_entity_poly.pdbx_strand_id
1 'polypeptide(L)'
;GYLVNWEVEKQIWDYMFGKDVFNCQFEETCLILTEPYFNFTSIRESLVEVLYEEYQFHSLLLTTAGALSALKYRKEHARELGCVVVDSGFSFTHIAPFLKGKLIKAGIRRSGLFPTS
;
A
#
# COMPACT_ATOMS: atom_id res chain seq x y z
N GLY A 1 8.26 -1.98 0.64
CA GLY A 1 9.21 -2.53 1.63
C GLY A 1 8.50 -2.69 2.96
N TYR A 2 9.24 -2.97 4.03
CA TYR A 2 8.71 -2.88 5.38
C TYR A 2 9.22 -1.59 6.01
N LEU A 3 8.37 -0.97 6.84
CA LEU A 3 8.75 0.18 7.65
C LEU A 3 9.67 -0.30 8.78
N VAL A 4 10.91 0.19 8.78
CA VAL A 4 11.96 -0.26 9.71
C VAL A 4 12.41 0.83 10.68
N ASN A 5 12.17 2.10 10.37
CA ASN A 5 12.51 3.23 11.22
C ASN A 5 11.37 4.24 11.20
N TRP A 6 10.64 4.31 12.31
CA TRP A 6 9.48 5.19 12.44
C TRP A 6 9.85 6.66 12.56
N GLU A 7 10.95 6.97 13.24
CA GLU A 7 11.41 8.35 13.44
C GLU A 7 11.72 9.03 12.10
N VAL A 8 12.40 8.32 11.19
CA VAL A 8 12.70 8.83 9.86
C VAL A 8 11.44 8.96 9.01
N GLU A 9 10.55 7.96 9.05
CA GLU A 9 9.29 8.01 8.30
C GLU A 9 8.42 9.20 8.73
N LYS A 10 8.35 9.46 10.04
CA LYS A 10 7.62 10.59 10.59
C LYS A 10 8.18 11.92 10.09
N GLN A 11 9.50 12.09 10.05
CA GLN A 11 10.10 13.32 9.50
C GLN A 11 9.73 13.54 8.02
N ILE A 12 9.69 12.46 7.23
CA ILE A 12 9.26 12.53 5.82
C ILE A 12 7.79 12.92 5.74
N TRP A 13 6.92 12.29 6.54
CA TRP A 13 5.49 12.58 6.54
C TRP A 13 5.17 13.99 7.04
N ASP A 14 5.84 14.47 8.08
CA ASP A 14 5.69 15.84 8.59
C ASP A 14 6.02 16.88 7.50
N TYR A 15 7.07 16.64 6.71
CA TYR A 15 7.40 17.48 5.57
C TYR A 15 6.37 17.37 4.44
N MET A 16 6.00 16.14 4.05
CA MET A 16 5.06 15.91 2.95
C MET A 16 3.67 16.45 3.24
N PHE A 17 3.14 16.21 4.44
CA PHE A 17 1.82 16.70 4.83
C PHE A 17 1.83 18.18 5.21
N GLY A 18 3.00 18.71 5.55
CA GLY A 18 3.18 20.11 5.88
C GLY A 18 2.83 21.08 4.76
N LYS A 19 2.84 22.36 5.12
CA LYS A 19 2.44 23.50 4.27
C LYS A 19 3.17 23.61 2.93
N ASP A 20 4.38 23.06 2.84
CA ASP A 20 5.27 23.25 1.69
C ASP A 20 4.97 22.27 0.55
N VAL A 21 4.26 21.16 0.83
CA VAL A 21 3.99 20.11 -0.17
C VAL A 21 2.49 19.92 -0.35
N PHE A 22 1.78 19.31 0.61
CA PHE A 22 0.34 19.08 0.50
C PHE A 22 -0.51 20.08 1.26
N ASN A 23 0.04 20.78 2.27
CA ASN A 23 -0.70 21.66 3.17
C ASN A 23 -1.99 21.00 3.69
N CYS A 24 -1.83 19.79 4.24
CA CYS A 24 -2.92 18.89 4.52
C CYS A 24 -3.72 19.36 5.76
N GLN A 25 -5.04 19.38 5.63
CA GLN A 25 -5.94 19.50 6.78
C GLN A 25 -6.40 18.10 7.16
N PHE A 26 -5.79 17.51 8.18
CA PHE A 26 -5.88 16.08 8.45
C PHE A 26 -7.31 15.61 8.72
N GLU A 27 -8.06 16.37 9.52
CA GLU A 27 -9.42 16.07 9.95
C GLU A 27 -10.45 16.12 8.81
N GLU A 28 -10.07 16.75 7.68
CA GLU A 28 -10.88 16.83 6.46
C GLU A 28 -10.35 15.91 5.34
N THR A 29 -9.21 15.24 5.56
CA THR A 29 -8.51 14.47 4.52
C THR A 29 -8.74 12.97 4.68
N CYS A 30 -9.17 12.32 3.58
CA CYS A 30 -9.21 10.87 3.47
C CYS A 30 -7.91 10.35 2.87
N LEU A 31 -7.16 9.54 3.64
CA LEU A 31 -5.87 9.01 3.21
C LEU A 31 -6.02 7.62 2.60
N ILE A 32 -5.41 7.41 1.43
CA ILE A 32 -5.22 6.08 0.84
C ILE A 32 -3.72 5.77 0.90
N LEU A 33 -3.36 4.71 1.61
CA LEU A 33 -1.97 4.30 1.75
C LEU A 33 -1.79 2.86 1.29
N THR A 34 -0.68 2.60 0.61
CA THR A 34 -0.35 1.26 0.13
C THR A 34 0.54 0.50 1.11
N GLU A 35 0.24 -0.78 1.34
CA GLU A 35 1.04 -1.70 2.14
C GLU A 35 1.43 -2.97 1.36
N PRO A 36 2.47 -3.71 1.80
CA PRO A 36 2.83 -4.99 1.19
C PRO A 36 1.74 -6.06 1.37
N TYR A 37 1.68 -7.03 0.44
CA TYR A 37 0.74 -8.17 0.51
C TYR A 37 0.86 -9.01 1.79
N PHE A 38 2.08 -9.09 2.34
CA PHE A 38 2.42 -9.87 3.53
C PHE A 38 3.07 -8.95 4.56
N ASN A 39 2.33 -7.93 4.98
CA ASN A 39 2.75 -7.04 6.04
C ASN A 39 2.66 -7.72 7.42
N PHE A 40 3.54 -7.36 8.35
CA PHE A 40 3.41 -7.83 9.73
C PHE A 40 2.26 -7.08 10.41
N THR A 41 1.43 -7.80 11.17
CA THR A 41 0.28 -7.22 11.87
C THR A 41 0.71 -6.06 12.78
N SER A 42 1.82 -6.23 13.52
CA SER A 42 2.35 -5.18 14.40
C SER A 42 2.71 -3.90 13.65
N ILE A 43 3.37 -3.99 12.49
CA ILE A 43 3.71 -2.82 11.67
C ILE A 43 2.42 -2.11 11.20
N ARG A 44 1.43 -2.89 10.78
CA ARG A 44 0.15 -2.34 10.33
C ARG A 44 -0.60 -1.65 11.47
N GLU A 45 -0.63 -2.25 12.66
CA GLU A 45 -1.29 -1.68 13.84
C GLU A 45 -0.63 -0.36 14.24
N SER A 46 0.70 -0.33 14.38
CA SER A 46 1.42 0.91 14.69
C SER A 46 1.21 2.00 13.64
N LEU A 47 1.15 1.63 12.35
CA LEU A 47 0.86 2.58 11.28
C LEU A 47 -0.55 3.18 11.40
N VAL A 48 -1.55 2.35 11.73
CA VAL A 48 -2.94 2.80 11.91
C VAL A 48 -3.06 3.68 13.15
N GLU A 49 -2.42 3.30 14.26
CA GLU A 49 -2.37 4.06 15.51
C GLU A 49 -1.85 5.46 15.25
N VAL A 50 -0.70 5.62 14.61
CA VAL A 50 -0.14 6.95 14.35
C VAL A 50 -1.04 7.79 13.44
N LEU A 51 -1.58 7.21 12.36
CA LEU A 51 -2.43 7.95 11.42
C LEU A 51 -3.74 8.45 12.05
N TYR A 52 -4.29 7.74 13.02
CA TYR A 52 -5.53 8.14 13.69
C TYR A 52 -5.31 8.89 15.00
N GLU A 53 -4.33 8.51 15.80
CA GLU A 53 -4.12 9.07 17.14
C GLU A 53 -3.20 10.29 17.12
N GLU A 54 -2.11 10.26 16.34
CA GLU A 54 -1.20 11.42 16.23
C GLU A 54 -1.65 12.40 15.15
N TYR A 55 -1.90 11.92 13.93
CA TYR A 55 -2.26 12.79 12.79
C TYR A 55 -3.77 13.09 12.69
N GLN A 56 -4.61 12.25 13.28
CA GLN A 56 -6.08 12.44 13.30
C GLN A 56 -6.72 12.59 11.92
N PHE A 57 -6.26 11.80 10.94
CA PHE A 57 -6.88 11.78 9.61
C PHE A 57 -8.37 11.40 9.66
N HIS A 58 -9.18 12.02 8.80
CA HIS A 58 -10.61 11.74 8.71
C HIS A 58 -10.93 10.26 8.48
N SER A 59 -10.24 9.64 7.52
CA SER A 59 -10.40 8.22 7.22
C SER A 59 -9.15 7.66 6.55
N LEU A 60 -8.96 6.34 6.67
CA LEU A 60 -7.84 5.62 6.11
C LEU A 60 -8.29 4.39 5.32
N LEU A 61 -7.79 4.26 4.09
CA LEU A 61 -7.84 3.01 3.32
C LEU A 61 -6.42 2.44 3.19
N LEU A 62 -6.19 1.29 3.81
CA LEU A 62 -5.00 0.47 3.55
C LEU A 62 -5.29 -0.56 2.47
N THR A 63 -4.46 -0.56 1.42
CA THR A 63 -4.58 -1.49 0.29
C THR A 63 -3.21 -1.85 -0.25
N THR A 64 -3.10 -2.82 -1.15
CA THR A 64 -1.85 -3.05 -1.87
C THR A 64 -1.80 -2.22 -3.15
N ALA A 65 -0.60 -1.87 -3.60
CA ALA A 65 -0.41 -1.17 -4.88
C ALA A 65 -1.06 -1.94 -6.04
N GLY A 66 -0.88 -3.27 -6.08
CA GLY A 66 -1.48 -4.08 -7.15
C GLY A 66 -3.01 -4.18 -7.10
N ALA A 67 -3.65 -4.00 -5.93
CA ALA A 67 -5.11 -3.88 -5.89
C ALA A 67 -5.60 -2.60 -6.57
N LEU A 68 -4.87 -1.48 -6.44
CA LEU A 68 -5.16 -0.23 -7.17
C LEU A 68 -4.93 -0.40 -8.67
N SER A 69 -3.85 -1.08 -9.08
CA SER A 69 -3.59 -1.41 -10.49
C SER A 69 -4.68 -2.29 -11.08
N ALA A 70 -5.10 -3.35 -10.37
CA ALA A 70 -6.18 -4.23 -10.79
C ALA A 70 -7.53 -3.50 -10.88
N LEU A 71 -7.80 -2.56 -9.96
CA LEU A 71 -8.99 -1.72 -10.01
C LEU A 71 -9.02 -0.87 -11.28
N LYS A 72 -7.91 -0.21 -11.62
CA LYS A 72 -7.78 0.57 -12.87
C LYS A 72 -7.99 -0.32 -14.09
N TYR A 73 -7.28 -1.45 -14.16
CA TYR A 73 -7.41 -2.39 -15.28
C TYR A 73 -8.86 -2.85 -15.49
N ARG A 74 -9.56 -3.20 -14.41
CA ARG A 74 -10.96 -3.62 -14.46
C ARG A 74 -11.90 -2.51 -14.95
N LYS A 75 -11.65 -1.26 -14.56
CA LYS A 75 -12.44 -0.10 -15.04
C LYS A 75 -12.29 0.08 -16.55
N GLU A 76 -11.10 -0.14 -17.07
CA GLU A 76 -10.79 -0.02 -18.51
C GLU A 76 -11.22 -1.27 -19.31
N HIS A 77 -11.26 -2.44 -18.67
CA HIS A 77 -11.53 -3.74 -19.30
C HIS A 77 -12.70 -4.47 -18.62
N ALA A 78 -13.89 -3.84 -18.61
CA ALA A 78 -15.03 -4.31 -17.83
C ALA A 78 -15.54 -5.73 -18.16
N ARG A 79 -15.21 -6.26 -19.34
CA ARG A 79 -15.59 -7.62 -19.78
C ARG A 79 -14.62 -8.70 -19.29
N GLU A 80 -13.40 -8.34 -18.91
CA GLU A 80 -12.39 -9.28 -18.46
C GLU A 80 -12.71 -9.78 -17.04
N LEU A 81 -12.64 -11.10 -16.87
CA LEU A 81 -12.99 -11.73 -15.60
C LEU A 81 -11.85 -11.74 -14.60
N GLY A 82 -10.61 -11.54 -15.04
CA GLY A 82 -9.45 -11.53 -14.15
C GLY A 82 -8.23 -10.89 -14.79
N CYS A 83 -7.24 -10.62 -13.96
CA CYS A 83 -5.93 -10.14 -14.38
C CYS A 83 -4.85 -10.64 -13.42
N VAL A 84 -3.60 -10.62 -13.87
CA VAL A 84 -2.44 -10.87 -13.01
C VAL A 84 -1.64 -9.59 -12.95
N VAL A 85 -1.40 -9.09 -11.76
CA VAL A 85 -0.50 -7.96 -11.54
C VAL A 85 0.89 -8.51 -11.23
N VAL A 86 1.87 -8.10 -12.03
CA VAL A 86 3.29 -8.35 -11.77
C VAL A 86 3.92 -7.02 -11.36
N ASP A 87 4.19 -6.89 -10.08
CA ASP A 87 4.82 -5.70 -9.48
C ASP A 87 6.28 -6.02 -9.16
N SER A 88 7.21 -5.44 -9.92
CA SER A 88 8.64 -5.63 -9.74
C SER A 88 9.27 -4.36 -9.19
N GLY A 89 9.47 -4.33 -7.87
CA GLY A 89 10.14 -3.24 -7.18
C GLY A 89 11.59 -3.59 -6.83
N PHE A 90 12.27 -2.68 -6.14
CA PHE A 90 13.67 -2.86 -5.74
C PHE A 90 13.93 -4.14 -4.92
N SER A 91 13.09 -4.42 -3.93
CA SER A 91 13.32 -5.55 -3.01
C SER A 91 12.70 -6.87 -3.49
N PHE A 92 11.55 -6.81 -4.15
CA PHE A 92 10.73 -7.98 -4.44
C PHE A 92 10.00 -7.83 -5.77
N THR A 93 9.81 -8.96 -6.43
CA THR A 93 8.78 -9.11 -7.46
C THR A 93 7.59 -9.85 -6.87
N HIS A 94 6.41 -9.24 -6.91
CA HIS A 94 5.13 -9.84 -6.51
C HIS A 94 4.30 -10.18 -7.74
N ILE A 95 3.77 -11.39 -7.76
CA ILE A 95 2.79 -11.86 -8.74
C ILE A 95 1.48 -12.05 -7.98
N ALA A 96 0.47 -11.26 -8.32
CA ALA A 96 -0.81 -11.21 -7.63
C ALA A 96 -1.96 -11.41 -8.61
N PRO A 97 -2.60 -12.60 -8.63
CA PRO A 97 -3.77 -12.85 -9.45
C PRO A 97 -5.05 -12.25 -8.83
N PHE A 98 -5.86 -11.61 -9.66
CA PHE A 98 -7.16 -11.05 -9.32
C PHE A 98 -8.25 -11.67 -10.19
N LEU A 99 -9.35 -12.08 -9.58
CA LEU A 99 -10.55 -12.58 -10.26
C LEU A 99 -11.75 -11.73 -9.85
N LYS A 100 -12.44 -11.14 -10.83
CA LYS A 100 -13.57 -10.22 -10.66
C LYS A 100 -13.26 -9.08 -9.68
N GLY A 101 -12.01 -8.58 -9.72
CA GLY A 101 -11.50 -7.54 -8.83
C GLY A 101 -11.13 -8.01 -7.42
N LYS A 102 -11.24 -9.31 -7.10
CA LYS A 102 -10.84 -9.87 -5.81
C LYS A 102 -9.47 -10.54 -5.91
N LEU A 103 -8.58 -10.24 -4.97
CA LEU A 103 -7.27 -10.85 -4.86
C LEU A 103 -7.37 -12.34 -4.49
N ILE A 104 -6.74 -13.21 -5.28
CA ILE A 104 -6.65 -14.64 -4.98
C ILE A 104 -5.42 -14.89 -4.12
N LYS A 105 -5.60 -14.79 -2.79
CA LYS A 105 -4.49 -14.85 -1.82
C LYS A 105 -3.60 -16.09 -1.96
N ALA A 106 -4.19 -17.28 -2.17
CA ALA A 106 -3.44 -18.52 -2.36
C ALA A 106 -2.57 -18.54 -3.63
N GLY A 107 -2.89 -17.69 -4.60
CA GLY A 107 -2.16 -17.56 -5.87
C GLY A 107 -1.04 -16.51 -5.82
N ILE A 108 -0.87 -15.78 -4.71
CA ILE A 108 0.18 -14.78 -4.61
C ILE A 108 1.54 -15.49 -4.58
N ARG A 109 2.49 -15.00 -5.38
CA ARG A 109 3.88 -15.43 -5.35
C ARG A 109 4.76 -14.21 -5.15
N ARG A 110 5.82 -14.39 -4.38
CA ARG A 110 6.85 -13.39 -4.15
C ARG A 110 8.20 -14.03 -4.42
N SER A 111 9.01 -13.39 -5.25
CA SER A 111 10.41 -13.73 -5.44
C SER A 111 11.29 -12.61 -4.89
N GLY A 112 12.37 -12.97 -4.20
CA GLY A 112 13.47 -12.05 -3.94
C GLY A 112 14.25 -11.80 -5.22
N LEU A 113 14.76 -10.58 -5.41
CA LEU A 113 15.63 -10.24 -6.54
C LEU A 113 17.11 -10.59 -6.30
N PHE A 114 17.45 -11.06 -5.09
CA PHE A 114 18.77 -11.56 -4.77
C PHE A 114 18.67 -13.01 -4.30
N PRO A 115 19.38 -13.97 -4.94
CA PRO A 115 19.57 -15.27 -4.34
C PRO A 115 20.40 -15.06 -3.07
N THR A 116 19.89 -15.51 -1.93
CA THR A 116 20.73 -15.72 -0.75
C THR A 116 21.74 -16.79 -1.13
N SER A 117 22.95 -16.38 -1.49
CA SER A 117 24.13 -17.23 -1.61
C SER A 117 24.64 -17.64 -0.23
#